data_AF-A0A852WCZ7-F1
#
_entry.id   AF-A0A852WCZ7-F1
#
_cell.length_a   1.000
_cell.length_b   1.000
_cell.length_c   1.000
_cell.angle_alpha   90.00
_cell.angle_beta   90.00
_cell.angle_gamma   90.00
#
_symmetry.space_group_name_H-M   'P 1'
#
loop_
_entity.id
_entity.type
_entity.pdbx_description
1 polymer ?
#
loop_
_entity_poly.entity_id
_entity_poly.type
_entity_poly.pdbx_seq_one_letter_code
_entity_poly.pdbx_strand_id
1 'polypeptide(L)'
;MSTLDDLNAGPRGMAGFVSALSRRMRPVSRRDVLVGATVAAAALATKPKEYALTPVAAYATICGPGNTAASGWTVFCATVNKGVNACPPGSFAAGWWKAADSSWCGGGYRYIVDCNASCSKCTTGCSDHLCDSRCWSCSCGSGSTATCDQRRVCCNAFRYGQCNTQVRCSGGVHCRVVSCVAPYQWTNCTTTSLVDNRTSEHSAPSLPAWGPIEQRYIAMGAQGSFLKASMGPVRAVGDGVGTYVTYQGGTIYRTAATGAVPVTASVNAILLGKGGVRGPLGYPTAPHQSGLVNGGWIQLFQHGALTDSVGTTPQIVTGDAYTVWVANGRERGVLGYPTGPMVTPTVRGWVQAFEHGAIADSNSTQPLVVGPTMIAAWNAAGGAAGVLGYPRTALVSDARGSHQLFRTGELWGLGTGAVRRVYGPVLTQWQRAGGSTGAYGYPLTDTVSTPSGQLTCTFEGGTITV
;
A
#
# COMPACT_ATOMS: atom_id res chain seq x y z
N MET A 1 12.61 53.04 63.65
CA MET A 1 12.79 53.14 62.18
C MET A 1 14.29 53.26 61.94
N SER A 2 15.00 52.42 61.19
CA SER A 2 14.64 51.30 60.33
C SER A 2 15.87 50.36 60.32
N THR A 3 15.70 49.08 60.63
CA THR A 3 16.72 48.03 60.45
C THR A 3 16.24 46.92 59.51
N LEU A 4 15.14 47.16 58.80
CA LEU A 4 14.52 46.22 57.86
C LEU A 4 14.64 46.67 56.39
N ASP A 5 14.94 47.94 56.13
CA ASP A 5 15.13 48.43 54.76
C ASP A 5 16.53 48.14 54.19
N ASP A 6 17.56 48.04 55.04
CA ASP A 6 18.95 47.85 54.59
C ASP A 6 19.31 46.40 54.18
N LEU A 7 18.51 45.40 54.56
CA LEU A 7 18.72 44.01 54.15
C LEU A 7 18.19 43.70 52.74
N ASN A 8 17.34 44.56 52.18
CA ASN A 8 16.71 44.34 50.87
C ASN A 8 17.35 45.10 49.71
N ALA A 9 18.13 46.15 49.97
CA ALA A 9 18.62 47.08 48.94
C ALA A 9 20.08 46.89 48.48
N GLY A 10 20.85 45.99 49.11
CA GLY A 10 22.25 45.75 48.74
C GLY A 10 22.44 44.73 47.59
N PRO A 11 23.59 44.74 46.87
CA PRO A 11 23.91 43.79 45.79
C PRO A 11 23.99 42.31 46.24
N ARG A 12 23.87 42.02 47.54
CA ARG A 12 23.75 40.68 48.13
C ARG A 12 22.39 40.40 48.80
N GLY A 13 21.43 41.34 48.73
CA GLY A 13 20.07 41.16 49.22
C GLY A 13 19.17 40.40 48.24
N MET A 14 17.97 40.02 48.67
CA MET A 14 17.01 39.23 47.90
C MET A 14 16.67 39.87 46.54
N ALA A 15 16.61 41.20 46.46
CA ALA A 15 16.40 41.94 45.22
C ALA A 15 17.61 41.89 44.26
N GLY A 16 18.83 41.88 44.80
CA GLY A 16 20.06 41.70 44.03
C GLY A 16 20.20 40.28 43.47
N PHE A 17 19.79 39.28 44.26
CA PHE A 17 19.71 37.87 43.83
C PHE A 17 18.65 37.68 42.74
N VAL A 18 17.44 38.22 42.92
CA VAL A 18 16.37 38.16 41.90
C VAL A 18 16.76 38.92 40.62
N SER A 19 17.47 40.05 40.72
CA SER A 19 17.99 40.79 39.55
C SER A 19 19.17 40.10 38.86
N ALA A 20 19.97 39.31 39.59
CA ALA A 20 21.01 38.47 39.00
C ALA A 20 20.41 37.22 38.34
N LEU A 21 19.33 36.66 38.90
CA LEU A 21 18.58 35.54 38.35
C LEU A 21 17.80 35.96 37.09
N SER A 22 17.16 37.13 37.09
CA SER A 22 16.41 37.66 35.94
C SER A 22 17.31 38.08 34.78
N ARG A 23 18.54 38.55 35.05
CA ARG A 23 19.57 38.78 34.01
C ARG A 23 20.13 37.48 33.41
N ARG A 24 19.94 36.34 34.07
CA ARG A 24 20.33 35.01 33.59
C ARG A 24 19.21 34.26 32.88
N MET A 25 17.96 34.70 33.03
CA MET A 25 16.81 34.12 32.35
C MET A 25 16.48 34.92 31.09
N ARG A 26 16.24 34.21 29.98
CA ARG A 26 15.77 34.84 28.75
C ARG A 26 14.42 35.52 29.00
N PRO A 27 14.16 36.72 28.46
CA PRO A 27 12.84 37.33 28.54
C PRO A 27 11.81 36.39 27.90
N VAL A 28 10.82 35.99 28.69
CA VAL A 28 9.75 35.07 28.28
C VAL A 28 8.62 35.89 27.71
N SER A 29 8.35 35.75 26.42
CA SER A 29 7.21 36.44 25.79
C SER A 29 5.88 35.78 26.17
N ARG A 30 4.76 36.49 26.00
CA ARG A 30 3.42 35.88 26.12
C ARG A 30 3.26 34.65 25.21
N ARG A 31 3.93 34.65 24.05
CA ARG A 31 3.96 33.51 23.13
C ARG A 31 4.70 32.31 23.74
N ASP A 32 5.81 32.54 24.42
CA ASP A 32 6.59 31.46 25.05
C ASP A 32 5.81 30.80 26.20
N VAL A 33 5.04 31.58 26.97
CA VAL A 33 4.15 31.04 28.01
C VAL A 33 3.04 30.19 27.39
N LEU A 34 2.38 30.66 26.32
CA LEU A 34 1.32 29.92 25.64
C LEU A 34 1.84 28.64 24.99
N VAL A 35 2.99 28.70 24.32
CA VAL A 35 3.65 27.52 23.75
C VAL A 35 4.05 26.55 24.85
N GLY A 36 4.65 27.03 25.95
CA GLY A 36 5.02 26.21 27.10
C GLY A 36 3.83 25.49 27.73
N ALA A 37 2.71 26.21 27.95
CA ALA A 37 1.48 25.63 28.47
C ALA A 37 0.88 24.58 27.50
N THR A 38 0.91 24.85 26.19
CA THR A 38 0.42 23.92 25.17
C THR A 38 1.27 22.64 25.12
N VAL A 39 2.59 22.77 25.22
CA VAL A 39 3.53 21.64 25.27
C VAL A 39 3.36 20.86 26.58
N ALA A 40 3.15 21.52 27.72
CA ALA A 40 2.84 20.83 28.98
C ALA A 40 1.49 20.07 28.92
N ALA A 41 0.45 20.68 28.36
CA ALA A 41 -0.85 20.06 28.18
C ALA A 41 -0.78 18.86 27.23
N ALA A 42 -0.06 18.98 26.11
CA ALA A 42 0.15 17.88 25.17
C ALA A 42 0.98 16.74 25.79
N ALA A 43 1.99 17.03 26.62
CA ALA A 43 2.74 16.03 27.37
C ALA A 43 1.83 15.26 28.35
N LEU A 44 0.99 15.98 29.11
CA LEU A 44 0.02 15.39 30.02
C LEU A 44 -1.05 14.56 29.28
N ALA A 45 -1.50 15.01 28.11
CA ALA A 45 -2.52 14.31 27.32
C ALA A 45 -1.98 13.04 26.64
N THR A 46 -0.74 13.08 26.14
CA THR A 46 -0.16 11.98 25.36
C THR A 46 0.59 10.96 26.21
N LYS A 47 1.20 11.39 27.32
CA LYS A 47 1.98 10.53 28.22
C LYS A 47 1.82 10.94 29.69
N PRO A 48 0.60 10.86 30.26
CA PRO A 48 0.28 11.40 31.58
C PRO A 48 1.13 10.82 32.70
N LYS A 49 1.37 9.51 32.69
CA LYS A 49 2.13 8.82 33.75
C LYS A 49 3.61 9.19 33.73
N GLU A 50 4.23 9.23 32.55
CA GLU A 50 5.66 9.56 32.42
C GLU A 50 5.91 11.01 32.85
N TYR A 51 5.10 11.95 32.36
CA TYR A 51 5.24 13.37 32.69
C TYR A 51 4.94 13.69 34.17
N ALA A 52 3.97 13.00 34.78
CA ALA A 52 3.61 13.24 36.17
C ALA A 52 4.55 12.57 37.18
N LEU A 53 5.18 11.44 36.81
CA LEU A 53 5.94 10.60 37.75
C LEU A 53 7.46 10.67 37.57
N THR A 54 7.96 11.30 36.51
CA THR A 54 9.40 11.41 36.25
C THR A 54 9.83 12.86 36.04
N PRO A 55 11.02 13.27 36.52
CA PRO A 55 11.52 14.63 36.34
C PRO A 55 12.06 14.81 34.90
N VAL A 56 11.13 14.91 33.94
CA VAL A 56 11.43 15.12 32.51
C VAL A 56 10.74 16.40 32.00
N ALA A 57 11.39 17.11 31.08
CA ALA A 57 10.77 18.28 30.47
C ALA A 57 9.53 17.88 29.66
N ALA A 58 8.48 18.72 29.64
CA ALA A 58 7.29 18.50 28.81
C ALA A 58 7.65 18.23 27.34
N TYR A 59 8.62 18.98 26.83
CA TYR A 59 9.15 18.80 25.49
C TYR A 59 9.84 17.44 25.30
N ALA A 60 10.61 16.95 26.28
CA ALA A 60 11.23 15.63 26.23
C ALA A 60 10.20 14.49 26.37
N THR A 61 9.07 14.75 27.02
CA THR A 61 7.95 13.80 27.09
C THR A 61 7.27 13.64 25.73
N ILE A 62 7.09 14.74 25.00
CA ILE A 62 6.46 14.74 23.67
C ILE A 62 7.41 14.22 22.59
N CYS A 63 8.67 14.67 22.62
CA CYS A 63 9.64 14.46 21.54
C CYS A 63 10.69 13.37 21.86
N GLY A 64 10.64 12.76 23.05
CA GLY A 64 11.62 11.79 23.54
C GLY A 64 12.88 12.44 24.14
N PRO A 65 13.65 11.68 24.94
CA PRO A 65 14.84 12.21 25.58
C PRO A 65 15.94 12.53 24.57
N GLY A 66 16.69 13.59 24.84
CA GLY A 66 17.88 13.94 24.09
C GLY A 66 17.62 14.28 22.62
N ASN A 67 16.59 15.06 22.33
CA ASN A 67 16.22 15.42 20.97
C ASN A 67 16.87 16.71 20.43
N THR A 68 17.68 17.39 21.24
CA THR A 68 18.38 18.61 20.86
C THR A 68 19.73 18.29 20.20
N ALA A 69 20.29 19.24 19.46
CA ALA A 69 21.63 19.10 18.86
C ALA A 69 22.75 18.91 19.90
N ALA A 70 22.49 19.28 21.16
CA ALA A 70 23.44 19.16 22.26
C ALA A 70 23.43 17.78 22.94
N SER A 71 22.45 16.91 22.66
CA SER A 71 22.20 15.69 23.44
C SER A 71 23.23 14.56 23.27
N GLY A 72 24.25 14.74 22.43
CA GLY A 72 25.28 13.74 22.13
C GLY A 72 24.82 12.58 21.25
N TRP A 73 23.51 12.33 21.17
CA TRP A 73 22.93 11.28 20.34
C TRP A 73 22.90 11.64 18.86
N THR A 74 22.96 10.62 18.00
CA THR A 74 22.86 10.78 16.55
C THR A 74 21.39 10.76 16.10
N VAL A 75 21.08 11.55 15.07
CA VAL A 75 19.76 11.64 14.42
C VAL A 75 19.29 10.29 13.85
N PHE A 76 17.98 10.07 13.77
CA PHE A 76 17.42 8.95 13.00
C PHE A 76 17.47 9.22 11.50
N CYS A 77 17.70 8.17 10.71
CA CYS A 77 17.80 8.28 9.26
C CYS A 77 16.50 8.77 8.64
N ALA A 78 15.34 8.37 9.16
CA ALA A 78 14.05 8.86 8.67
C ALA A 78 13.92 10.41 8.74
N THR A 79 14.63 11.08 9.65
CA THR A 79 14.62 12.54 9.79
C THR A 79 15.42 13.25 8.69
N VAL A 80 16.56 12.69 8.28
CA VAL A 80 17.47 13.30 7.30
C VAL A 80 17.38 12.67 5.91
N ASN A 81 16.70 11.54 5.79
CA ASN A 81 16.56 10.74 4.57
C ASN A 81 15.12 10.77 4.03
N LYS A 82 14.47 11.95 4.05
CA LYS A 82 13.13 12.17 3.49
C LYS A 82 12.07 11.16 4.01
N GLY A 83 12.11 10.82 5.29
CA GLY A 83 11.21 9.84 5.92
C GLY A 83 11.67 8.40 5.84
N VAL A 84 12.70 8.08 5.05
CA VAL A 84 13.15 6.70 4.83
C VAL A 84 13.99 6.20 6.00
N ASN A 85 13.49 5.16 6.69
CA ASN A 85 14.18 4.49 7.79
C ASN A 85 15.20 3.45 7.27
N ALA A 86 16.14 3.92 6.46
CA ALA A 86 17.26 3.15 5.91
C ALA A 86 18.51 4.03 5.85
N CYS A 87 19.69 3.41 5.77
CA CYS A 87 20.93 4.15 5.54
C CYS A 87 20.83 4.96 4.24
N PRO A 88 21.04 6.29 4.29
CA PRO A 88 20.99 7.13 3.10
C PRO A 88 22.13 6.80 2.12
N PRO A 89 22.02 7.22 0.84
CA PRO A 89 23.09 7.07 -0.14
C PRO A 89 24.44 7.60 0.38
N GLY A 90 25.52 6.87 0.10
CA GLY A 90 26.84 7.19 0.62
C GLY A 90 27.03 6.91 2.12
N SER A 91 26.22 6.00 2.68
CA SER A 91 26.41 5.43 4.01
C SER A 91 26.02 3.95 4.04
N PHE A 92 26.42 3.24 5.08
CA PHE A 92 26.14 1.82 5.24
C PHE A 92 26.00 1.44 6.72
N ALA A 93 25.26 0.37 7.00
CA ALA A 93 25.13 -0.17 8.35
C ALA A 93 26.50 -0.70 8.84
N ALA A 94 27.04 -0.15 9.92
CA ALA A 94 28.39 -0.49 10.39
C ALA A 94 28.42 -1.09 11.81
N GLY A 95 27.41 -0.81 12.62
CA GLY A 95 27.30 -1.31 14.00
C GLY A 95 25.87 -1.24 14.51
N TRP A 96 25.58 -1.99 15.57
CA TRP A 96 24.24 -2.01 16.14
C TRP A 96 24.22 -2.42 17.61
N TRP A 97 23.19 -1.98 18.32
CA TRP A 97 22.89 -2.47 19.67
C TRP A 97 21.38 -2.68 19.81
N LYS A 98 20.99 -3.45 20.83
CA LYS A 98 19.60 -3.61 21.24
C LYS A 98 19.29 -2.78 22.49
N ALA A 99 18.04 -2.39 22.63
CA ALA A 99 17.47 -1.78 23.81
C ALA A 99 16.19 -2.55 24.18
N ALA A 100 16.09 -2.98 25.43
CA ALA A 100 14.90 -3.67 25.95
C ALA A 100 13.73 -2.71 26.20
N ASP A 101 12.54 -3.28 26.39
CA ASP A 101 11.34 -2.60 26.88
C ASP A 101 10.91 -1.38 26.05
N SER A 102 11.12 -1.43 24.73
CA SER A 102 10.82 -0.29 23.86
C SER A 102 9.33 -0.22 23.55
N SER A 103 8.68 0.89 23.90
CA SER A 103 7.28 1.14 23.54
C SER A 103 7.06 1.16 22.02
N TRP A 104 8.08 1.54 21.25
CA TRP A 104 8.08 1.53 19.78
C TRP A 104 7.99 0.11 19.20
N CYS A 105 8.44 -0.89 19.96
CA CYS A 105 8.36 -2.32 19.62
C CYS A 105 7.37 -3.10 20.50
N GLY A 106 6.36 -2.42 21.07
CA GLY A 106 5.34 -3.07 21.89
C GLY A 106 5.86 -3.67 23.20
N GLY A 107 6.93 -3.11 23.77
CA GLY A 107 7.62 -3.62 24.95
C GLY A 107 8.71 -4.65 24.63
N GLY A 108 8.94 -4.97 23.35
CA GLY A 108 10.00 -5.86 22.92
C GLY A 108 11.37 -5.19 22.80
N TYR A 109 12.32 -5.94 22.23
CA TYR A 109 13.62 -5.39 21.86
C TYR A 109 13.51 -4.49 20.64
N ARG A 110 14.16 -3.34 20.74
CA ARG A 110 14.44 -2.44 19.63
C ARG A 110 15.91 -2.51 19.27
N TYR A 111 16.20 -2.52 17.97
CA TYR A 111 17.54 -2.52 17.42
C TYR A 111 17.83 -1.17 16.79
N ILE A 112 18.96 -0.58 17.15
CA ILE A 112 19.42 0.68 16.58
C ILE A 112 20.70 0.40 15.84
N VAL A 113 20.72 0.80 14.58
CA VAL A 113 21.79 0.51 13.63
C VAL A 113 22.44 1.83 13.22
N ASP A 114 23.72 1.96 13.49
CA ASP A 114 24.51 3.11 13.03
C ASP A 114 24.78 2.97 11.54
N CYS A 115 24.33 3.97 10.77
CA CYS A 115 24.70 4.14 9.37
C CYS A 115 25.91 5.06 9.29
N ASN A 116 27.10 4.49 9.11
CA ASN A 116 28.32 5.29 8.96
C ASN A 116 28.45 5.77 7.53
N ALA A 117 28.92 7.01 7.36
CA ALA A 117 29.22 7.56 6.04
C ALA A 117 30.29 6.73 5.33
N SER A 118 30.24 6.66 4.00
CA SER A 118 31.31 6.10 3.20
C SER A 118 32.44 7.12 3.04
N CYS A 119 33.68 6.64 3.03
CA CYS A 119 34.87 7.45 2.72
C CYS A 119 34.93 7.69 1.20
N SER A 120 34.22 8.70 0.72
CA SER A 120 34.00 8.91 -0.72
C SER A 120 35.00 9.86 -1.39
N LYS A 121 35.72 10.69 -0.63
CA LYS A 121 36.61 11.74 -1.17
C LYS A 121 38.09 11.40 -1.07
N CYS A 122 38.45 10.32 -0.38
CA CYS A 122 39.84 9.89 -0.19
C CYS A 122 39.93 8.38 -0.41
N THR A 123 40.98 7.95 -1.11
CA THR A 123 41.24 6.54 -1.45
C THR A 123 42.27 5.88 -0.52
N THR A 124 42.98 6.66 0.29
CA THR A 124 43.98 6.22 1.27
C THR A 124 43.87 7.04 2.56
N GLY A 125 44.26 6.47 3.70
CA GLY A 125 44.24 7.15 5.01
C GLY A 125 43.08 6.69 5.88
N CYS A 126 43.36 5.71 6.73
CA CYS A 126 42.39 5.11 7.63
C CYS A 126 43.10 4.74 8.91
N SER A 127 42.69 5.36 10.01
CA SER A 127 43.20 5.10 11.35
C SER A 127 42.03 4.62 12.19
N ASP A 128 42.21 3.52 12.92
CA ASP A 128 41.15 2.92 13.76
C ASP A 128 39.81 2.71 13.03
N HIS A 129 39.90 2.23 11.78
CA HIS A 129 38.76 2.00 10.89
C HIS A 129 37.97 3.26 10.49
N LEU A 130 38.50 4.46 10.74
CA LEU A 130 37.90 5.73 10.36
C LEU A 130 38.77 6.48 9.34
N CYS A 131 38.16 7.01 8.30
CA CYS A 131 38.83 7.99 7.44
C CYS A 131 38.78 9.39 8.06
N ASP A 132 39.66 10.27 7.56
CA ASP A 132 39.65 11.69 7.92
C ASP A 132 38.27 12.32 7.66
N SER A 133 37.82 13.23 8.53
CA SER A 133 36.49 13.84 8.47
C SER A 133 36.25 14.63 7.18
N ARG A 134 37.32 15.13 6.53
CA ARG A 134 37.22 15.75 5.20
C ARG A 134 36.90 14.75 4.09
N CYS A 135 37.07 13.45 4.35
CA CYS A 135 36.98 12.38 3.36
C CYS A 135 35.59 11.75 3.23
N TRP A 136 34.69 11.96 4.19
CA TRP A 136 33.37 11.33 4.17
C TRP A 136 32.26 12.25 3.65
N SER A 137 31.10 11.66 3.32
CA SER A 137 30.03 12.25 2.51
C SER A 137 29.18 13.33 3.19
N CYS A 138 29.46 13.69 4.45
CA CYS A 138 28.63 14.60 5.24
C CYS A 138 29.44 15.42 6.27
N SER A 139 28.85 16.51 6.78
CA SER A 139 29.48 17.41 7.75
C SER A 139 28.76 17.37 9.08
N CYS A 140 29.48 17.61 10.18
CA CYS A 140 28.88 17.69 11.51
C CYS A 140 27.84 18.82 11.57
N GLY A 141 26.64 18.50 12.04
CA GLY A 141 25.53 19.44 12.19
C GLY A 141 24.41 18.89 13.06
N SER A 142 23.26 19.56 13.01
CA SER A 142 22.03 19.14 13.69
C SER A 142 21.02 18.56 12.70
N GLY A 143 20.15 17.69 13.21
CA GLY A 143 19.01 17.16 12.47
C GLY A 143 17.99 18.24 12.10
N SER A 144 16.90 17.82 11.47
CA SER A 144 15.88 18.75 10.96
C SER A 144 15.18 19.49 12.10
N THR A 145 15.27 20.83 12.08
CA THR A 145 14.54 21.71 13.00
C THR A 145 13.01 21.65 12.83
N ALA A 146 12.55 21.16 11.67
CA ALA A 146 11.14 20.94 11.39
C ALA A 146 10.54 19.73 12.14
N THR A 147 11.38 18.95 12.84
CA THR A 147 10.95 17.77 13.58
C THR A 147 11.38 17.84 15.04
N CYS A 148 10.81 16.95 15.85
CA CYS A 148 11.28 16.66 17.20
C CYS A 148 12.64 15.94 17.24
N ASP A 149 13.35 15.72 16.13
CA ASP A 149 14.64 15.00 16.12
C ASP A 149 15.77 15.90 15.60
N GLN A 150 16.26 16.80 16.46
CA GLN A 150 17.33 17.75 16.15
C GLN A 150 18.71 17.26 16.61
N ARG A 151 18.87 15.95 16.81
CA ARG A 151 20.11 15.29 17.25
C ARG A 151 21.28 15.51 16.29
N ARG A 152 22.48 15.13 16.72
CA ARG A 152 23.70 15.32 15.92
C ARG A 152 23.67 14.51 14.62
N VAL A 153 24.19 15.07 13.55
CA VAL A 153 24.37 14.43 12.24
C VAL A 153 25.86 14.46 11.93
N CYS A 154 26.47 13.31 11.63
CA CYS A 154 27.89 13.23 11.23
C CYS A 154 28.92 13.83 12.19
N CYS A 155 28.57 14.00 13.47
CA CYS A 155 29.48 14.54 14.49
C CYS A 155 30.18 13.45 15.29
N ASN A 156 29.60 12.25 15.36
CA ASN A 156 30.13 11.15 16.15
C ASN A 156 30.93 10.23 15.22
N ALA A 157 32.20 10.01 15.51
CA ALA A 157 33.09 9.21 14.69
C ALA A 157 33.58 7.99 15.50
N PHE A 158 32.91 6.86 15.31
CA PHE A 158 33.28 5.58 15.89
C PHE A 158 32.69 4.45 15.05
N ARG A 159 33.19 3.22 15.25
CA ARG A 159 32.69 2.02 14.59
C ARG A 159 32.78 0.81 15.51
N TYR A 160 31.65 0.12 15.70
CA TYR A 160 31.59 -1.11 16.50
C TYR A 160 32.04 -2.37 15.74
N GLY A 161 31.94 -2.38 14.41
CA GLY A 161 32.44 -3.49 13.58
C GLY A 161 31.54 -4.73 13.55
N GLN A 162 30.24 -4.59 13.80
CA GLN A 162 29.29 -5.72 13.79
C GLN A 162 28.59 -5.90 12.45
N CYS A 163 28.59 -4.88 11.59
CA CYS A 163 27.97 -4.91 10.27
C CYS A 163 28.95 -4.53 9.18
N ASN A 164 28.79 -5.13 8.00
CA ASN A 164 29.62 -4.90 6.82
C ASN A 164 31.13 -4.87 7.17
N THR A 165 31.58 -5.90 7.88
CA THR A 165 32.93 -6.00 8.45
C THR A 165 34.03 -6.04 7.40
N GLN A 166 33.68 -6.42 6.15
CA GLN A 166 34.55 -6.37 4.99
C GLN A 166 34.97 -4.95 4.59
N VAL A 167 34.15 -3.93 4.91
CA VAL A 167 34.51 -2.53 4.66
C VAL A 167 35.58 -2.14 5.66
N ARG A 168 36.79 -1.78 5.23
CA ARG A 168 37.89 -1.50 6.19
C ARG A 168 37.76 -0.14 6.87
N CYS A 169 37.21 0.84 6.17
CA CYS A 169 37.20 2.24 6.59
C CYS A 169 35.80 2.84 6.45
N SER A 170 35.36 3.53 7.49
CA SER A 170 34.08 4.22 7.54
C SER A 170 34.28 5.69 7.90
N GLY A 171 33.30 6.52 7.57
CA GLY A 171 33.22 7.86 8.12
C GLY A 171 32.45 7.93 9.42
N GLY A 172 32.14 9.14 9.86
CA GLY A 172 31.29 9.39 11.02
C GLY A 172 29.88 8.80 10.86
N VAL A 173 29.20 8.62 11.98
CA VAL A 173 27.82 8.14 12.02
C VAL A 173 26.91 9.18 11.38
N HIS A 174 26.38 8.85 10.21
CA HIS A 174 25.54 9.73 9.42
C HIS A 174 24.17 9.88 10.07
N CYS A 175 23.55 8.76 10.39
CA CYS A 175 22.27 8.68 11.07
C CYS A 175 22.06 7.27 11.62
N ARG A 176 20.93 7.04 12.29
CA ARG A 176 20.57 5.75 12.86
C ARG A 176 19.28 5.19 12.25
N VAL A 177 19.31 3.93 11.85
CA VAL A 177 18.10 3.16 11.51
C VAL A 177 17.58 2.51 12.78
N VAL A 178 16.27 2.39 12.90
CA VAL A 178 15.61 1.59 13.94
C VAL A 178 14.88 0.40 13.32
N SER A 179 14.90 -0.74 14.00
CA SER A 179 14.02 -1.87 13.70
C SER A 179 13.58 -2.57 14.97
N CYS A 180 12.42 -3.24 14.94
CA CYS A 180 12.05 -4.24 15.95
C CYS A 180 12.52 -5.66 15.58
N VAL A 181 13.14 -5.80 14.41
CA VAL A 181 13.74 -7.05 13.92
C VAL A 181 15.26 -6.88 13.91
N ALA A 182 15.96 -7.92 14.37
CA ALA A 182 17.39 -7.86 14.50
C ALA A 182 18.09 -7.65 13.14
N PRO A 183 19.13 -6.81 13.07
CA PRO A 183 19.72 -6.37 11.80
C PRO A 183 20.35 -7.50 10.99
N TYR A 184 20.89 -8.53 11.64
CA TYR A 184 21.44 -9.70 10.95
C TYR A 184 20.39 -10.50 10.15
N GLN A 185 19.09 -10.19 10.28
CA GLN A 185 18.03 -10.83 9.49
C GLN A 185 17.73 -10.10 8.18
N TRP A 186 18.20 -8.85 8.01
CA TRP A 186 17.86 -8.02 6.84
C TRP A 186 19.02 -7.21 6.26
N THR A 187 20.17 -7.20 6.93
CA THR A 187 21.42 -6.61 6.42
C THR A 187 22.61 -7.46 6.88
N ASN A 188 23.77 -7.27 6.24
CA ASN A 188 24.98 -8.03 6.53
C ASN A 188 25.57 -7.62 7.89
N CYS A 189 25.12 -8.29 8.95
CA CYS A 189 25.59 -8.09 10.31
C CYS A 189 25.82 -9.43 11.01
N THR A 190 26.75 -9.41 11.95
CA THR A 190 26.98 -10.49 12.92
C THR A 190 25.88 -10.51 13.99
N THR A 191 25.79 -11.64 14.69
CA THR A 191 24.89 -11.83 15.84
C THR A 191 25.45 -11.28 17.16
N THR A 192 26.69 -10.77 17.16
CA THR A 192 27.32 -10.12 18.31
C THR A 192 26.45 -8.94 18.76
N SER A 193 25.88 -9.02 19.95
CA SER A 193 24.92 -8.04 20.47
C SER A 193 25.59 -7.08 21.45
N LEU A 194 25.42 -5.78 21.22
CA LEU A 194 25.64 -4.73 22.21
C LEU A 194 24.31 -4.29 22.81
N VAL A 195 24.33 -3.65 23.98
CA VAL A 195 23.11 -3.21 24.71
C VAL A 195 23.26 -1.78 25.21
N ASP A 196 22.25 -0.94 24.96
CA ASP A 196 22.11 0.38 25.59
C ASP A 196 20.63 0.71 25.80
N ASN A 197 20.10 0.35 26.97
CA ASN A 197 18.69 0.54 27.32
C ASN A 197 18.29 2.02 27.47
N ARG A 198 19.23 2.97 27.54
CA ARG A 198 18.89 4.41 27.57
C ARG A 198 18.27 4.88 26.25
N THR A 199 18.38 4.06 25.21
CA THR A 199 17.89 4.37 23.85
C THR A 199 16.56 3.72 23.51
N SER A 200 15.93 3.00 24.46
CA SER A 200 14.66 2.28 24.25
C SER A 200 13.55 3.20 23.72
N GLU A 201 13.48 4.42 24.25
CA GLU A 201 12.44 5.40 23.94
C GLU A 201 12.87 6.53 22.98
N HIS A 202 14.10 6.49 22.44
CA HIS A 202 14.54 7.49 21.47
C HIS A 202 13.74 7.39 20.17
N SER A 203 12.98 8.40 19.77
CA SER A 203 12.21 8.33 18.53
C SER A 203 12.36 9.58 17.67
N ALA A 204 11.73 9.55 16.51
CA ALA A 204 11.53 10.66 15.60
C ALA A 204 10.10 10.63 15.07
N PRO A 205 9.43 11.79 14.88
CA PRO A 205 8.07 11.84 14.32
C PRO A 205 7.94 11.27 12.91
N SER A 206 9.06 11.09 12.21
CA SER A 206 9.12 10.49 10.88
C SER A 206 9.03 8.96 10.90
N LEU A 207 9.15 8.33 12.08
CA LEU A 207 9.01 6.89 12.25
C LEU A 207 7.54 6.51 12.46
N PRO A 208 7.07 5.36 11.92
CA PRO A 208 5.75 4.83 12.23
C PRO A 208 5.58 4.63 13.73
N ALA A 209 4.47 5.06 14.31
CA ALA A 209 4.15 4.75 15.70
C ALA A 209 3.76 3.27 15.84
N TRP A 210 4.00 2.68 17.02
CA TRP A 210 3.54 1.34 17.33
C TRP A 210 2.02 1.22 17.16
N GLY A 211 1.58 0.14 16.53
CA GLY A 211 0.18 -0.14 16.28
C GLY A 211 0.01 -1.28 15.28
N PRO A 212 -1.23 -1.54 14.80
CA PRO A 212 -1.50 -2.71 13.97
C PRO A 212 -0.73 -2.75 12.64
N ILE A 213 -0.41 -1.59 12.06
CA ILE A 213 0.43 -1.52 10.85
C ILE A 213 1.85 -2.00 11.16
N GLU A 214 2.46 -1.47 12.22
CA GLU A 214 3.84 -1.83 12.59
C GLU A 214 3.92 -3.29 13.05
N GLN A 215 2.94 -3.77 13.83
CA GLN A 215 2.82 -5.19 14.20
C GLN A 215 2.78 -6.09 12.95
N ARG A 216 1.99 -5.72 11.94
CA ARG A 216 1.93 -6.48 10.68
C ARG A 216 3.27 -6.45 9.94
N TYR A 217 3.90 -5.29 9.85
CA TYR A 217 5.20 -5.13 9.19
C TYR A 217 6.29 -5.97 9.86
N ILE A 218 6.34 -6.00 11.20
CA ILE A 218 7.27 -6.83 11.98
C ILE A 218 7.00 -8.32 11.77
N ALA A 219 5.73 -8.74 11.81
CA ALA A 219 5.36 -10.14 11.56
C ALA A 219 5.77 -10.63 10.16
N MET A 220 5.98 -9.71 9.20
CA MET A 220 6.49 -10.01 7.86
C MET A 220 8.02 -10.00 7.75
N GLY A 221 8.75 -9.73 8.84
CA GLY A 221 10.22 -9.61 8.85
C GLY A 221 10.74 -8.19 8.67
N ALA A 222 9.89 -7.17 8.85
CA ALA A 222 10.23 -5.75 8.76
C ALA A 222 11.05 -5.41 7.49
N GLN A 223 12.25 -4.84 7.62
CA GLN A 223 13.10 -4.44 6.49
C GLN A 223 13.51 -5.63 5.60
N GLY A 224 13.49 -6.85 6.13
CA GLY A 224 13.76 -8.08 5.38
C GLY A 224 12.62 -8.47 4.43
N SER A 225 11.39 -7.99 4.69
CA SER A 225 10.22 -8.25 3.86
C SER A 225 10.33 -7.58 2.48
N PHE A 226 9.37 -7.87 1.59
CA PHE A 226 9.27 -7.17 0.30
C PHE A 226 9.01 -5.67 0.46
N LEU A 227 8.46 -5.22 1.60
CA LEU A 227 8.14 -3.81 1.84
C LEU A 227 9.40 -2.96 2.02
N LYS A 228 10.53 -3.54 2.48
CA LYS A 228 11.76 -2.81 2.80
C LYS A 228 11.48 -1.68 3.80
N ALA A 229 12.28 -0.61 3.84
CA ALA A 229 12.16 0.41 4.88
C ALA A 229 10.87 1.25 4.78
N SER A 230 10.35 1.67 5.93
CA SER A 230 9.28 2.67 6.02
C SER A 230 9.75 4.02 5.47
N MET A 231 8.84 4.77 4.84
CA MET A 231 9.10 6.08 4.21
C MET A 231 8.40 7.24 4.94
N GLY A 232 7.94 7.02 6.17
CA GLY A 232 7.32 8.05 6.98
C GLY A 232 6.45 7.48 8.10
N PRO A 233 5.74 8.34 8.83
CA PRO A 233 4.87 7.93 9.92
C PRO A 233 3.56 7.32 9.41
N VAL A 234 2.76 6.83 10.34
CA VAL A 234 1.35 6.49 10.09
C VAL A 234 0.61 7.75 9.66
N ARG A 235 -0.12 7.66 8.54
CA ARG A 235 -0.93 8.75 7.99
C ARG A 235 -2.39 8.34 7.88
N ALA A 236 -3.30 9.28 8.11
CA ALA A 236 -4.70 9.10 7.76
C ALA A 236 -4.87 9.16 6.24
N VAL A 237 -5.78 8.36 5.70
CA VAL A 237 -6.18 8.45 4.28
C VAL A 237 -6.97 9.74 4.02
N GLY A 238 -7.60 10.31 5.05
CA GLY A 238 -8.40 11.54 4.96
C GLY A 238 -9.88 11.32 4.64
N ASP A 239 -10.35 10.07 4.72
CA ASP A 239 -11.75 9.67 4.59
C ASP A 239 -12.43 9.37 5.95
N GLY A 240 -11.69 9.50 7.05
CA GLY A 240 -12.16 9.16 8.39
C GLY A 240 -12.21 7.65 8.70
N VAL A 241 -11.75 6.79 7.77
CA VAL A 241 -11.88 5.33 7.88
C VAL A 241 -10.52 4.67 8.07
N GLY A 242 -9.55 5.01 7.22
CA GLY A 242 -8.30 4.26 7.14
C GLY A 242 -7.06 5.05 7.48
N THR A 243 -6.03 4.28 7.83
CA THR A 243 -4.65 4.75 8.01
C THR A 243 -3.72 3.94 7.13
N TYR A 244 -2.54 4.48 6.83
CA TYR A 244 -1.53 3.78 6.05
C TYR A 244 -0.11 4.18 6.46
N VAL A 245 0.85 3.32 6.12
CA VAL A 245 2.28 3.63 6.09
C VAL A 245 2.81 3.24 4.72
N THR A 246 3.55 4.14 4.09
CA THR A 246 4.29 3.86 2.86
C THR A 246 5.67 3.31 3.19
N TYR A 247 6.06 2.29 2.45
CA TYR A 247 7.37 1.64 2.49
C TYR A 247 7.97 1.66 1.08
N GLN A 248 9.28 1.42 0.95
CA GLN A 248 9.92 1.47 -0.37
C GLN A 248 9.36 0.45 -1.36
N GLY A 249 8.94 -0.71 -0.87
CA GLY A 249 8.39 -1.81 -1.67
C GLY A 249 6.87 -1.91 -1.68
N GLY A 250 6.15 -0.96 -1.07
CA GLY A 250 4.69 -1.01 -1.03
C GLY A 250 4.05 -0.16 0.07
N THR A 251 2.79 -0.41 0.35
CA THR A 251 2.01 0.33 1.36
C THR A 251 1.24 -0.66 2.22
N ILE A 252 1.22 -0.47 3.53
CA ILE A 252 0.27 -1.16 4.40
C ILE A 252 -0.89 -0.21 4.67
N TYR A 253 -2.10 -0.63 4.31
CA TYR A 253 -3.33 0.06 4.67
C TYR A 253 -3.99 -0.63 5.86
N ARG A 254 -4.69 0.13 6.69
CA ARG A 254 -5.43 -0.40 7.82
C ARG A 254 -6.78 0.28 7.97
N THR A 255 -7.83 -0.53 8.11
CA THR A 255 -9.13 -0.12 8.65
C THR A 255 -9.48 -0.98 9.87
N ALA A 256 -10.53 -0.61 10.62
CA ALA A 256 -11.06 -1.47 11.67
C ALA A 256 -11.63 -2.79 11.11
N ALA A 257 -12.23 -2.75 9.91
CA ALA A 257 -12.89 -3.91 9.30
C ALA A 257 -11.90 -4.89 8.64
N THR A 258 -10.83 -4.39 8.00
CA THR A 258 -9.90 -5.22 7.21
C THR A 258 -8.60 -5.55 7.94
N GLY A 259 -8.33 -4.90 9.07
CA GLY A 259 -7.01 -4.99 9.72
C GLY A 259 -5.92 -4.35 8.87
N ALA A 260 -4.64 -4.63 9.20
CA ALA A 260 -3.50 -4.11 8.45
C ALA A 260 -3.12 -5.05 7.30
N VAL A 261 -3.29 -4.58 6.06
CA VAL A 261 -3.10 -5.36 4.85
C VAL A 261 -1.99 -4.75 3.97
N PRO A 262 -0.92 -5.51 3.69
CA PRO A 262 0.18 -5.05 2.85
C PRO A 262 -0.18 -5.15 1.36
N VAL A 263 0.23 -4.13 0.60
CA VAL A 263 0.05 -4.02 -0.85
C VAL A 263 1.41 -3.72 -1.47
N THR A 264 1.81 -4.46 -2.51
CA THR A 264 3.09 -4.24 -3.21
C THR A 264 3.11 -2.90 -3.94
N ALA A 265 4.29 -2.37 -4.25
CA ALA A 265 4.41 -1.09 -4.97
C ALA A 265 3.71 -1.09 -6.34
N SER A 266 3.79 -2.19 -7.09
CA SER A 266 3.15 -2.33 -8.41
C SER A 266 1.63 -2.30 -8.33
N VAL A 267 1.05 -3.06 -7.40
CA VAL A 267 -0.40 -3.07 -7.13
C VAL A 267 -0.86 -1.72 -6.61
N ASN A 268 -0.09 -1.11 -5.70
CA ASN A 268 -0.42 0.19 -5.13
C ASN A 268 -0.40 1.31 -6.19
N ALA A 269 0.50 1.25 -7.17
CA ALA A 269 0.52 2.19 -8.28
C ALA A 269 -0.77 2.13 -9.12
N ILE A 270 -1.25 0.91 -9.42
CA ILE A 270 -2.52 0.72 -10.14
C ILE A 270 -3.71 1.22 -9.31
N LEU A 271 -3.74 0.88 -8.01
CA LEU A 271 -4.78 1.33 -7.08
C LEU A 271 -4.86 2.86 -7.03
N LEU A 272 -3.72 3.55 -6.87
CA LEU A 272 -3.65 5.02 -6.86
C LEU A 272 -4.09 5.62 -8.20
N GLY A 273 -3.74 5.01 -9.32
CA GLY A 273 -4.21 5.40 -10.65
C GLY A 273 -5.73 5.29 -10.85
N LYS A 274 -6.43 4.58 -9.94
CA LYS A 274 -7.89 4.44 -9.93
C LYS A 274 -8.55 5.17 -8.75
N GLY A 275 -7.90 6.18 -8.18
CA GLY A 275 -8.44 6.97 -7.07
C GLY A 275 -8.06 6.45 -5.68
N GLY A 276 -7.13 5.48 -5.60
CA GLY A 276 -6.67 4.92 -4.34
C GLY A 276 -7.74 4.07 -3.64
N VAL A 277 -7.57 3.88 -2.32
CA VAL A 277 -8.55 3.18 -1.47
C VAL A 277 -9.90 3.90 -1.34
N ARG A 278 -9.99 5.16 -1.78
CA ARG A 278 -11.25 5.93 -1.89
C ARG A 278 -11.94 5.72 -3.24
N GLY A 279 -11.29 5.04 -4.17
CA GLY A 279 -11.80 4.69 -5.49
C GLY A 279 -12.68 3.44 -5.47
N PRO A 280 -13.02 2.91 -6.66
CA PRO A 280 -14.02 1.85 -6.81
C PRO A 280 -13.62 0.51 -6.20
N LEU A 281 -12.32 0.25 -5.99
CA LEU A 281 -11.85 -0.98 -5.34
C LEU A 281 -12.06 -0.99 -3.82
N GLY A 282 -11.99 0.19 -3.17
CA GLY A 282 -11.97 0.30 -1.71
C GLY A 282 -10.64 -0.14 -1.07
N TYR A 283 -10.69 -0.45 0.22
CA TYR A 283 -9.52 -0.90 0.99
C TYR A 283 -9.13 -2.35 0.67
N PRO A 284 -7.82 -2.70 0.75
CA PRO A 284 -7.38 -4.08 0.61
C PRO A 284 -7.90 -4.95 1.76
N THR A 285 -8.31 -6.18 1.44
CA THR A 285 -8.94 -7.15 2.37
C THR A 285 -8.07 -8.38 2.63
N ALA A 286 -7.14 -8.70 1.73
CA ALA A 286 -6.17 -9.78 1.89
C ALA A 286 -4.81 -9.37 1.30
N PRO A 287 -3.67 -9.89 1.78
CA PRO A 287 -2.37 -9.66 1.15
C PRO A 287 -2.34 -10.15 -0.31
N HIS A 288 -1.35 -9.69 -1.07
CA HIS A 288 -1.04 -10.23 -2.41
C HIS A 288 -0.80 -11.74 -2.37
N GLN A 289 -1.61 -12.50 -3.12
CA GLN A 289 -1.53 -13.96 -3.21
C GLN A 289 -0.97 -14.34 -4.58
N SER A 290 0.09 -15.16 -4.60
CA SER A 290 0.74 -15.65 -5.82
C SER A 290 0.65 -17.18 -5.89
N GLY A 291 0.94 -17.74 -7.06
CA GLY A 291 0.90 -19.20 -7.27
C GLY A 291 -0.53 -19.73 -7.48
N LEU A 292 -1.42 -18.88 -8.02
CA LEU A 292 -2.73 -19.31 -8.48
C LEU A 292 -2.60 -20.11 -9.80
N VAL A 293 -3.73 -20.63 -10.29
CA VAL A 293 -3.79 -21.36 -11.55
C VAL A 293 -3.19 -20.54 -12.69
N ASN A 294 -2.58 -21.21 -13.67
CA ASN A 294 -1.90 -20.56 -14.80
C ASN A 294 -0.80 -19.55 -14.39
N GLY A 295 -0.20 -19.76 -13.22
CA GLY A 295 0.88 -18.91 -12.68
C GLY A 295 0.40 -17.53 -12.22
N GLY A 296 -0.90 -17.37 -12.00
CA GLY A 296 -1.47 -16.07 -11.67
C GLY A 296 -1.33 -15.62 -10.22
N TRP A 297 -1.80 -14.41 -9.98
CA TRP A 297 -1.84 -13.77 -8.68
C TRP A 297 -3.10 -12.91 -8.53
N ILE A 298 -3.48 -12.65 -7.28
CA ILE A 298 -4.62 -11.79 -6.94
C ILE A 298 -4.33 -10.94 -5.71
N GLN A 299 -4.78 -9.69 -5.75
CA GLN A 299 -4.93 -8.80 -4.61
C GLN A 299 -6.42 -8.54 -4.43
N LEU A 300 -6.96 -8.85 -3.25
CA LEU A 300 -8.36 -8.62 -2.92
C LEU A 300 -8.58 -7.25 -2.26
N PHE A 301 -9.70 -6.63 -2.60
CA PHE A 301 -10.19 -5.38 -2.05
C PHE A 301 -11.66 -5.51 -1.61
N GLN A 302 -12.21 -4.49 -0.98
CA GLN A 302 -13.59 -4.48 -0.48
C GLN A 302 -14.63 -4.68 -1.58
N HIS A 303 -14.39 -4.12 -2.76
CA HIS A 303 -15.37 -4.08 -3.85
C HIS A 303 -14.87 -4.70 -5.15
N GLY A 304 -13.74 -5.41 -5.10
CA GLY A 304 -13.14 -5.97 -6.29
C GLY A 304 -11.82 -6.69 -6.03
N ALA A 305 -11.14 -7.01 -7.12
CA ALA A 305 -9.82 -7.57 -7.13
C ALA A 305 -8.97 -6.95 -8.23
N LEU A 306 -7.66 -6.92 -8.01
CA LEU A 306 -6.65 -6.76 -9.06
C LEU A 306 -5.96 -8.10 -9.25
N THR A 307 -5.92 -8.61 -10.47
CA THR A 307 -5.44 -9.97 -10.74
C THR A 307 -4.77 -10.07 -12.09
N ASP A 308 -3.90 -11.06 -12.23
CA ASP A 308 -3.23 -11.39 -13.49
C ASP A 308 -2.84 -12.87 -13.55
N SER A 309 -2.43 -13.34 -14.72
CA SER A 309 -1.87 -14.65 -15.05
C SER A 309 -0.64 -14.48 -15.96
N VAL A 310 0.04 -15.58 -16.30
CA VAL A 310 1.13 -15.54 -17.30
C VAL A 310 0.61 -15.17 -18.71
N GLY A 311 -0.67 -15.41 -19.00
CA GLY A 311 -1.29 -15.13 -20.30
C GLY A 311 -2.00 -13.78 -20.40
N THR A 312 -2.06 -13.00 -19.32
CA THR A 312 -2.82 -11.74 -19.26
C THR A 312 -1.94 -10.57 -18.80
N THR A 313 -2.56 -9.42 -18.54
CA THR A 313 -1.91 -8.29 -17.86
C THR A 313 -2.76 -7.89 -16.66
N PRO A 314 -2.25 -7.12 -15.67
CA PRO A 314 -2.99 -6.84 -14.44
C PRO A 314 -4.31 -6.13 -14.72
N GLN A 315 -5.43 -6.80 -14.44
CA GLN A 315 -6.78 -6.27 -14.66
C GLN A 315 -7.54 -6.12 -13.34
N ILE A 316 -8.37 -5.08 -13.31
CA ILE A 316 -9.31 -4.81 -12.22
C ILE A 316 -10.66 -5.42 -12.56
N VAL A 317 -11.19 -6.22 -11.65
CA VAL A 317 -12.59 -6.68 -11.69
C VAL A 317 -13.27 -6.10 -10.46
N THR A 318 -14.32 -5.31 -10.62
CA THR A 318 -14.94 -4.53 -9.54
C THR A 318 -16.45 -4.49 -9.65
N GLY A 319 -17.15 -4.18 -8.56
CA GLY A 319 -18.60 -4.05 -8.54
C GLY A 319 -19.30 -5.35 -8.94
N ASP A 320 -20.37 -5.24 -9.72
CA ASP A 320 -21.17 -6.42 -10.08
C ASP A 320 -20.41 -7.41 -10.99
N ALA A 321 -19.44 -6.95 -11.79
CA ALA A 321 -18.54 -7.84 -12.52
C ALA A 321 -17.76 -8.74 -11.56
N TYR A 322 -17.28 -8.19 -10.45
CA TYR A 322 -16.59 -8.98 -9.42
C TYR A 322 -17.55 -9.94 -8.73
N THR A 323 -18.76 -9.50 -8.38
CA THR A 323 -19.80 -10.36 -7.80
C THR A 323 -20.10 -11.57 -8.68
N VAL A 324 -20.32 -11.36 -9.98
CA VAL A 324 -20.58 -12.45 -10.93
C VAL A 324 -19.35 -13.33 -11.12
N TRP A 325 -18.15 -12.76 -11.22
CA TRP A 325 -16.92 -13.54 -11.35
C TRP A 325 -16.65 -14.42 -10.13
N VAL A 326 -16.90 -13.91 -8.92
CA VAL A 326 -16.82 -14.70 -7.67
C VAL A 326 -17.84 -15.84 -7.68
N ALA A 327 -19.10 -15.57 -8.05
CA ALA A 327 -20.15 -16.59 -8.12
C ALA A 327 -19.84 -17.71 -9.14
N ASN A 328 -19.00 -17.41 -10.15
CA ASN A 328 -18.58 -18.37 -11.17
C ASN A 328 -17.22 -19.04 -10.88
N GLY A 329 -16.66 -18.89 -9.67
CA GLY A 329 -15.43 -19.58 -9.26
C GLY A 329 -14.12 -18.81 -9.55
N ARG A 330 -14.20 -17.52 -9.88
CA ARG A 330 -13.07 -16.64 -10.21
C ARG A 330 -12.13 -17.25 -11.26
N GLU A 331 -10.83 -17.22 -11.02
CA GLU A 331 -9.79 -17.71 -11.93
C GLU A 331 -9.85 -19.23 -12.18
N ARG A 332 -10.46 -19.99 -11.26
CA ARG A 332 -10.69 -21.43 -11.42
C ARG A 332 -12.02 -21.74 -12.11
N GLY A 333 -12.81 -20.70 -12.35
CA GLY A 333 -14.14 -20.75 -12.90
C GLY A 333 -14.19 -20.90 -14.42
N VAL A 334 -15.40 -20.96 -14.95
CA VAL A 334 -15.67 -21.07 -16.39
C VAL A 334 -15.17 -19.87 -17.21
N LEU A 335 -14.89 -18.74 -16.58
CA LEU A 335 -14.41 -17.53 -17.24
C LEU A 335 -12.88 -17.44 -17.30
N GLY A 336 -12.16 -18.00 -16.32
CA GLY A 336 -10.72 -17.76 -16.15
C GLY A 336 -10.39 -16.35 -15.67
N TYR A 337 -9.22 -15.84 -16.07
CA TYR A 337 -8.75 -14.49 -15.75
C TYR A 337 -9.36 -13.42 -16.65
N PRO A 338 -9.54 -12.18 -16.14
CA PRO A 338 -9.86 -11.02 -16.98
C PRO A 338 -8.75 -10.72 -17.99
N THR A 339 -9.12 -10.47 -19.25
CA THR A 339 -8.17 -10.18 -20.35
C THR A 339 -8.11 -8.70 -20.72
N GLY A 340 -9.03 -7.90 -20.20
CA GLY A 340 -9.07 -6.46 -20.44
C GLY A 340 -9.90 -5.69 -19.41
N PRO A 341 -9.85 -4.35 -19.48
CA PRO A 341 -10.65 -3.52 -18.59
C PRO A 341 -12.14 -3.66 -18.93
N MET A 342 -12.98 -3.30 -17.97
CA MET A 342 -14.40 -3.06 -18.24
C MET A 342 -14.53 -1.91 -19.26
N VAL A 343 -15.29 -2.15 -20.33
CA VAL A 343 -15.59 -1.18 -21.39
C VAL A 343 -17.09 -0.93 -21.48
N THR A 344 -17.50 0.18 -22.08
CA THR A 344 -18.91 0.54 -22.33
C THR A 344 -19.15 0.63 -23.84
N PRO A 345 -19.43 -0.48 -24.55
CA PRO A 345 -19.57 -0.50 -26.01
C PRO A 345 -20.79 0.30 -26.52
N THR A 346 -21.76 0.57 -25.65
CA THR A 346 -23.00 1.29 -25.93
C THR A 346 -23.24 2.37 -24.88
N VAL A 347 -24.12 3.33 -25.17
CA VAL A 347 -24.48 4.44 -24.25
C VAL A 347 -24.98 3.95 -22.88
N ARG A 348 -25.56 2.75 -22.83
CA ARG A 348 -25.97 2.07 -21.59
C ARG A 348 -25.46 0.64 -21.62
N GLY A 349 -24.75 0.24 -20.57
CA GLY A 349 -24.20 -1.09 -20.39
C GLY A 349 -22.67 -1.15 -20.42
N TRP A 350 -22.14 -2.23 -19.89
CA TRP A 350 -20.71 -2.51 -19.81
C TRP A 350 -20.40 -3.97 -20.13
N VAL A 351 -19.19 -4.23 -20.61
CA VAL A 351 -18.66 -5.57 -20.87
C VAL A 351 -17.26 -5.65 -20.29
N GLN A 352 -16.95 -6.76 -19.64
CA GLN A 352 -15.59 -7.12 -19.28
C GLN A 352 -15.24 -8.49 -19.85
N ALA A 353 -14.13 -8.53 -20.60
CA ALA A 353 -13.63 -9.74 -21.24
C ALA A 353 -12.78 -10.59 -20.28
N PHE A 354 -12.89 -11.91 -20.43
CA PHE A 354 -12.15 -12.93 -19.70
C PHE A 354 -11.56 -13.94 -20.69
N GLU A 355 -10.64 -14.79 -20.24
CA GLU A 355 -9.94 -15.79 -21.08
C GLU A 355 -10.90 -16.69 -21.85
N HIS A 356 -12.01 -17.06 -21.23
CA HIS A 356 -12.97 -18.02 -21.80
C HIS A 356 -14.39 -17.45 -21.90
N GLY A 357 -14.56 -16.14 -21.83
CA GLY A 357 -15.90 -15.55 -21.85
C GLY A 357 -15.92 -14.06 -21.66
N ALA A 358 -17.11 -13.55 -21.36
CA ALA A 358 -17.31 -12.16 -20.95
C ALA A 358 -18.42 -12.07 -19.91
N ILE A 359 -18.34 -11.04 -19.07
CA ILE A 359 -19.47 -10.59 -18.24
C ILE A 359 -20.00 -9.32 -18.89
N ALA A 360 -21.31 -9.24 -19.11
CA ALA A 360 -21.94 -8.11 -19.77
C ALA A 360 -23.21 -7.68 -19.04
N ASP A 361 -23.40 -6.38 -18.91
CA ASP A 361 -24.56 -5.75 -18.28
C ASP A 361 -25.18 -4.73 -19.24
N SER A 362 -26.49 -4.81 -19.41
CA SER A 362 -27.27 -3.92 -20.27
C SER A 362 -27.87 -2.73 -19.52
N ASN A 363 -27.70 -2.66 -18.20
CA ASN A 363 -28.44 -1.84 -17.23
C ASN A 363 -29.98 -2.07 -17.25
N SER A 364 -30.45 -3.11 -17.94
CA SER A 364 -31.87 -3.52 -17.99
C SER A 364 -32.12 -4.89 -17.36
N THR A 365 -31.06 -5.68 -17.21
CA THR A 365 -31.03 -7.00 -16.57
C THR A 365 -29.87 -7.03 -15.59
N GLN A 366 -29.80 -8.04 -14.72
CA GLN A 366 -28.57 -8.31 -13.98
C GLN A 366 -27.42 -8.64 -14.96
N PRO A 367 -26.15 -8.44 -14.57
CA PRO A 367 -25.02 -8.82 -15.41
C PRO A 367 -25.00 -10.33 -15.67
N LEU A 368 -24.75 -10.70 -16.92
CA LEU A 368 -24.82 -12.07 -17.39
C LEU A 368 -23.49 -12.50 -18.00
N VAL A 369 -23.19 -13.79 -17.83
CA VAL A 369 -22.04 -14.45 -18.44
C VAL A 369 -22.37 -14.85 -19.88
N VAL A 370 -21.50 -14.48 -20.81
CA VAL A 370 -21.38 -15.13 -22.13
C VAL A 370 -20.20 -16.09 -22.03
N GLY A 371 -20.51 -17.36 -21.83
CA GLY A 371 -19.52 -18.40 -21.47
C GLY A 371 -18.73 -18.97 -22.67
N PRO A 372 -17.86 -19.96 -22.41
CA PRO A 372 -16.90 -20.48 -23.39
C PRO A 372 -17.54 -21.02 -24.67
N THR A 373 -18.72 -21.62 -24.56
CA THR A 373 -19.45 -22.17 -25.70
C THR A 373 -19.96 -21.08 -26.64
N MET A 374 -20.32 -19.90 -26.13
CA MET A 374 -21.00 -18.84 -26.89
C MET A 374 -20.09 -17.66 -27.27
N ILE A 375 -18.99 -17.45 -26.55
CA ILE A 375 -18.18 -16.23 -26.65
C ILE A 375 -17.62 -15.99 -28.05
N ALA A 376 -17.15 -17.03 -28.74
CA ALA A 376 -16.60 -16.90 -30.08
C ALA A 376 -17.66 -16.41 -31.08
N ALA A 377 -18.86 -16.99 -31.06
CA ALA A 377 -19.96 -16.59 -31.93
C ALA A 377 -20.50 -15.20 -31.60
N TRP A 378 -20.58 -14.85 -30.31
CA TRP A 378 -20.99 -13.51 -29.88
C TRP A 378 -20.01 -12.44 -30.34
N ASN A 379 -18.69 -12.67 -30.17
CA ASN A 379 -17.65 -11.76 -30.64
C ASN A 379 -17.66 -11.63 -32.17
N ALA A 380 -17.83 -12.73 -32.90
CA ALA A 380 -17.95 -12.73 -34.36
C ALA A 380 -19.22 -12.01 -34.87
N ALA A 381 -20.23 -11.82 -34.01
CA ALA A 381 -21.42 -11.03 -34.29
C ALA A 381 -21.28 -9.55 -33.88
N GLY A 382 -20.10 -9.11 -33.43
CA GLY A 382 -19.83 -7.74 -32.98
C GLY A 382 -20.05 -7.51 -31.47
N GLY A 383 -20.24 -8.57 -30.69
CA GLY A 383 -20.47 -8.50 -29.25
C GLY A 383 -21.68 -7.66 -28.87
N ALA A 384 -21.58 -6.92 -27.76
CA ALA A 384 -22.68 -6.11 -27.23
C ALA A 384 -23.12 -4.94 -28.14
N ALA A 385 -22.23 -4.45 -28.99
CA ALA A 385 -22.53 -3.41 -29.99
C ALA A 385 -23.01 -4.00 -31.32
N GLY A 386 -22.97 -5.33 -31.47
CA GLY A 386 -23.30 -6.05 -32.68
C GLY A 386 -24.78 -6.37 -32.84
N VAL A 387 -25.08 -7.21 -33.83
CA VAL A 387 -26.47 -7.54 -34.24
C VAL A 387 -27.28 -8.30 -33.19
N LEU A 388 -26.61 -8.94 -32.22
CA LEU A 388 -27.26 -9.67 -31.13
C LEU A 388 -27.53 -8.76 -29.92
N GLY A 389 -26.65 -7.79 -29.67
CA GLY A 389 -26.67 -6.94 -28.48
C GLY A 389 -26.23 -7.66 -27.20
N TYR A 390 -26.68 -7.14 -26.05
CA TYR A 390 -26.40 -7.72 -24.73
C TYR A 390 -27.17 -9.03 -24.48
N PRO A 391 -26.61 -9.95 -23.67
CA PRO A 391 -27.33 -11.13 -23.20
C PRO A 391 -28.55 -10.72 -22.37
N ARG A 392 -29.63 -11.50 -22.48
CA ARG A 392 -30.88 -11.34 -21.73
C ARG A 392 -31.12 -12.49 -20.74
N THR A 393 -30.57 -13.67 -21.03
CA THR A 393 -30.67 -14.86 -20.18
C THR A 393 -29.29 -15.43 -19.88
N ALA A 394 -29.20 -16.25 -18.82
CA ALA A 394 -28.10 -17.18 -18.67
C ALA A 394 -28.08 -18.19 -19.83
N LEU A 395 -26.94 -18.86 -20.02
CA LEU A 395 -26.83 -20.01 -20.91
C LEU A 395 -27.75 -21.12 -20.41
N VAL A 396 -28.63 -21.61 -21.28
CA VAL A 396 -29.48 -22.78 -21.01
C VAL A 396 -28.91 -23.95 -21.79
N SER A 397 -28.83 -25.12 -21.16
CA SER A 397 -28.43 -26.36 -21.84
C SER A 397 -29.51 -27.42 -21.68
N ASP A 398 -29.79 -28.14 -22.75
CA ASP A 398 -30.71 -29.27 -22.83
C ASP A 398 -29.98 -30.49 -23.43
N ALA A 399 -30.71 -31.60 -23.62
CA ALA A 399 -30.12 -32.85 -24.14
C ALA A 399 -29.58 -32.73 -25.59
N ARG A 400 -30.05 -31.74 -26.37
CA ARG A 400 -29.68 -31.52 -27.76
C ARG A 400 -28.61 -30.45 -27.93
N GLY A 401 -28.50 -29.50 -27.01
CA GLY A 401 -27.53 -28.43 -27.12
C GLY A 401 -27.66 -27.33 -26.06
N SER A 402 -27.03 -26.21 -26.34
CA SER A 402 -27.08 -25.03 -25.48
C SER A 402 -27.52 -23.81 -26.25
N HIS A 403 -28.21 -22.89 -25.60
CA HIS A 403 -28.59 -21.62 -26.21
C HIS A 403 -28.52 -20.46 -25.22
N GLN A 404 -28.38 -19.26 -25.77
CA GLN A 404 -28.44 -18.04 -24.99
C GLN A 404 -29.19 -16.96 -25.78
N LEU A 405 -30.10 -16.28 -25.09
CA LEU A 405 -30.93 -15.24 -25.68
C LEU A 405 -30.26 -13.88 -25.47
N PHE A 406 -30.29 -13.05 -26.51
CA PHE A 406 -29.76 -11.68 -26.52
C PHE A 406 -30.88 -10.69 -26.84
N ARG A 407 -30.58 -9.40 -26.76
CA ARG A 407 -31.56 -8.33 -26.98
C ARG A 407 -32.27 -8.43 -28.33
N THR A 408 -31.54 -8.71 -29.40
CA THR A 408 -32.04 -8.71 -30.80
C THR A 408 -31.74 -10.00 -31.56
N GLY A 409 -31.25 -11.03 -30.86
CA GLY A 409 -30.86 -12.29 -31.47
C GLY A 409 -30.72 -13.42 -30.47
N GLU A 410 -30.41 -14.61 -30.97
CA GLU A 410 -30.16 -15.81 -30.17
C GLU A 410 -28.94 -16.56 -30.71
N LEU A 411 -28.20 -17.21 -29.81
CA LEU A 411 -27.13 -18.14 -30.15
C LEU A 411 -27.54 -19.56 -29.76
N TRP A 412 -27.33 -20.51 -30.66
CA TRP A 412 -27.68 -21.92 -30.49
C TRP A 412 -26.53 -22.83 -30.89
N GLY A 413 -26.00 -23.62 -29.94
CA GLY A 413 -25.03 -24.67 -30.20
C GLY A 413 -25.70 -26.04 -30.11
N LEU A 414 -25.56 -26.88 -31.12
CA LEU A 414 -26.17 -28.21 -31.19
C LEU A 414 -25.09 -29.29 -31.12
N GLY A 415 -25.14 -30.15 -30.11
CA GLY A 415 -24.06 -31.10 -29.80
C GLY A 415 -22.69 -30.43 -29.74
N THR A 416 -21.72 -30.95 -30.50
CA THR A 416 -20.37 -30.37 -30.66
C THR A 416 -20.25 -29.51 -31.93
N GLY A 417 -21.36 -29.15 -32.56
CA GLY A 417 -21.40 -28.36 -33.78
C GLY A 417 -21.08 -26.89 -33.55
N ALA A 418 -20.91 -26.15 -34.64
CA ALA A 418 -20.72 -24.71 -34.59
C ALA A 418 -21.96 -24.01 -34.04
N VAL A 419 -21.77 -23.04 -33.15
CA VAL A 419 -22.84 -22.19 -32.63
C VAL A 419 -23.39 -21.32 -33.75
N ARG A 420 -24.72 -21.31 -33.89
CA ARG A 420 -25.46 -20.59 -34.91
C ARG A 420 -26.14 -19.36 -34.35
N ARG A 421 -26.03 -18.24 -35.06
CA ARG A 421 -26.71 -16.99 -34.71
C ARG A 421 -28.01 -16.83 -35.48
N VAL A 422 -29.10 -16.58 -34.77
CA VAL A 422 -30.42 -16.31 -35.37
C VAL A 422 -30.89 -14.93 -34.93
N TYR A 423 -31.19 -14.03 -35.87
CA TYR A 423 -31.55 -12.64 -35.55
C TYR A 423 -32.54 -12.03 -36.55
N GLY A 424 -33.07 -10.84 -36.23
CA GLY A 424 -33.90 -10.05 -37.13
C GLY A 424 -35.26 -10.68 -37.46
N PRO A 425 -35.84 -10.39 -38.64
CA PRO A 425 -37.12 -10.96 -39.07
C PRO A 425 -37.13 -12.50 -39.14
N VAL A 426 -36.00 -13.15 -39.46
CA VAL A 426 -35.87 -14.61 -39.41
C VAL A 426 -36.14 -15.14 -38.02
N LEU A 427 -35.53 -14.55 -36.99
CA LEU A 427 -35.79 -14.91 -35.60
C LEU A 427 -37.26 -14.75 -35.23
N THR A 428 -37.87 -13.63 -35.64
CA THR A 428 -39.30 -13.36 -35.39
C THR A 428 -40.20 -14.45 -35.97
N GLN A 429 -39.95 -14.85 -37.23
CA GLN A 429 -40.73 -15.88 -37.89
C GLN A 429 -40.50 -17.26 -37.26
N TRP A 430 -39.24 -17.60 -36.95
CA TRP A 430 -38.90 -18.87 -36.32
C TRP A 430 -39.53 -19.02 -34.93
N GLN A 431 -39.48 -17.97 -34.10
CA GLN A 431 -40.16 -17.95 -32.79
C GLN A 431 -41.68 -18.10 -32.92
N ARG A 432 -42.31 -17.44 -33.89
CA ARG A 432 -43.76 -17.60 -34.16
C ARG A 432 -44.13 -19.03 -34.57
N ALA A 433 -43.21 -19.75 -35.21
CA ALA A 433 -43.39 -21.14 -35.60
C ALA A 433 -43.06 -22.16 -34.48
N GLY A 434 -42.83 -21.69 -33.24
CA GLY A 434 -42.54 -22.55 -32.08
C GLY A 434 -41.05 -22.72 -31.74
N GLY A 435 -40.16 -21.94 -32.38
CA GLY A 435 -38.72 -21.96 -32.11
C GLY A 435 -38.10 -23.35 -32.30
N SER A 436 -37.16 -23.73 -31.43
CA SER A 436 -36.46 -25.02 -31.47
C SER A 436 -37.37 -26.23 -31.24
N THR A 437 -38.55 -26.03 -30.64
CA THR A 437 -39.58 -27.06 -30.44
C THR A 437 -40.61 -27.13 -31.56
N GLY A 438 -40.55 -26.19 -32.51
CA GLY A 438 -41.49 -26.07 -33.63
C GLY A 438 -41.11 -26.90 -34.84
N ALA A 439 -41.88 -26.75 -35.93
CA ALA A 439 -41.71 -27.53 -37.16
C ALA A 439 -40.34 -27.33 -37.85
N TYR A 440 -39.70 -26.18 -37.65
CA TYR A 440 -38.36 -25.91 -38.19
C TYR A 440 -37.23 -26.54 -37.37
N GLY A 441 -37.44 -26.81 -36.08
CA GLY A 441 -36.38 -27.32 -35.21
C GLY A 441 -35.23 -26.34 -35.01
N TYR A 442 -34.02 -26.87 -34.82
CA TYR A 442 -32.83 -26.09 -34.48
C TYR A 442 -32.14 -25.48 -35.71
N PRO A 443 -31.41 -24.35 -35.55
CA PRO A 443 -30.67 -23.74 -36.65
C PRO A 443 -29.44 -24.56 -37.05
N LEU A 444 -29.24 -24.72 -38.35
CA LEU A 444 -28.09 -25.41 -38.97
C LEU A 444 -27.07 -24.42 -39.56
N THR A 445 -27.50 -23.20 -39.89
CA THR A 445 -26.65 -22.12 -40.38
C THR A 445 -26.84 -20.85 -39.57
N ASP A 446 -25.94 -19.88 -39.74
CA ASP A 446 -26.19 -18.51 -39.26
C ASP A 446 -27.29 -17.85 -40.10
N THR A 447 -28.01 -16.90 -39.50
CA THR A 447 -28.73 -15.88 -40.26
C THR A 447 -27.72 -15.03 -41.03
N VAL A 448 -27.89 -14.95 -42.34
CA VAL A 448 -27.04 -14.18 -43.25
C VAL A 448 -27.89 -13.35 -44.22
N SER A 449 -27.35 -12.23 -44.70
CA SER A 449 -27.99 -11.46 -45.78
C SER A 449 -27.69 -12.12 -47.13
N THR A 450 -28.71 -12.26 -47.96
CA THR A 450 -28.57 -12.61 -49.37
C THR A 450 -28.11 -11.38 -50.18
N PRO A 451 -27.67 -11.56 -51.44
CA PRO A 451 -27.39 -10.44 -52.34
C PRO A 451 -28.60 -9.53 -52.61
N SER A 452 -29.82 -10.05 -52.47
CA SER A 452 -31.07 -9.29 -52.59
C SER A 452 -31.43 -8.49 -51.33
N GLY A 453 -30.65 -8.61 -50.24
CA GLY A 453 -30.90 -7.93 -48.97
C GLY A 453 -31.87 -8.66 -48.04
N GLN A 454 -32.36 -9.83 -48.42
CA GLN A 454 -33.18 -10.68 -47.55
C GLN A 454 -32.32 -11.38 -46.50
N LEU A 455 -32.87 -11.65 -45.33
CA LEU A 455 -32.21 -12.48 -44.33
C LEU A 455 -32.66 -13.93 -44.48
N THR A 456 -31.71 -14.85 -44.49
CA THR A 456 -31.98 -16.29 -44.61
C THR A 456 -31.26 -17.10 -43.53
N CYS A 457 -31.90 -18.17 -43.07
CA CYS A 457 -31.33 -19.15 -42.15
C CYS A 457 -31.93 -20.54 -42.43
N THR A 458 -31.10 -21.57 -42.41
CA THR A 458 -31.52 -22.96 -42.57
C THR A 458 -31.61 -23.65 -41.21
N PHE A 459 -32.70 -24.38 -41.01
CA PHE A 459 -33.02 -25.17 -39.83
C PHE A 459 -33.23 -26.64 -40.22
N GLU A 460 -33.33 -27.53 -39.23
CA GLU A 460 -33.54 -28.98 -39.46
C GLU A 460 -34.76 -29.28 -40.34
N GLY A 461 -35.86 -28.55 -40.14
CA GLY A 461 -37.13 -28.72 -40.84
C GLY A 461 -37.34 -27.80 -42.04
N GLY A 462 -36.34 -27.00 -42.45
CA GLY A 462 -36.43 -26.14 -43.63
C GLY A 462 -35.71 -24.80 -43.51
N THR A 463 -35.83 -23.95 -44.53
CA THR A 463 -35.17 -22.63 -44.61
C THR A 463 -36.20 -21.51 -44.48
N ILE A 464 -35.87 -20.49 -43.69
CA ILE A 464 -36.63 -19.24 -43.61
C ILE A 464 -35.84 -18.17 -44.35
N THR A 465 -36.49 -17.46 -45.28
CA THR A 465 -35.94 -16.30 -45.99
C THR A 465 -36.98 -15.18 -45.97
N VAL A 466 -36.59 -13.99 -45.51
CA VAL A 466 -37.48 -12.82 -45.31
C VAL A 466 -36.85 -11.51 -45.71
#